data_AF-A0A3L7RXF9-F1
#
_entry.id   AF-A0A3L7RXF9-F1
#
_cell.length_a   1.000
_cell.length_b   1.000
_cell.length_c   1.000
_cell.angle_alpha   90.00
_cell.angle_beta   90.00
_cell.angle_gamma   90.00
#
_symmetry.space_group_name_H-M   'P 1'
#
loop_
_entity.id
_entity.type
_entity.pdbx_description
1 polymer ?
#
loop_
_entity_poly.entity_id
_entity_poly.type
_entity_poly.pdbx_seq_one_letter_code
_entity_poly.pdbx_strand_id
1 'polypeptide(L)'
;VDAALDTAQDEISSQLAEVESRELAHIENALVRMKAGEYGVCEVCSKKIPMARLDALPYATMCIECQREIERHGGMASSRDAYEDSSADLEIDVS
;
A
#
# COMPACT_ATOMS: atom_id res chain seq x y z
N VAL A 1 -32.82 20.97 8.86
CA VAL A 1 -31.90 20.49 7.81
C VAL A 1 -30.56 20.21 8.51
N ASP A 2 -29.73 19.33 7.98
CA ASP A 2 -28.28 19.21 8.28
C ASP A 2 -27.78 17.97 9.05
N ALA A 3 -28.56 17.27 9.89
CA ALA A 3 -28.03 16.05 10.55
C ALA A 3 -27.64 14.93 9.56
N ALA A 4 -28.37 14.78 8.45
CA ALA A 4 -28.03 13.82 7.40
C ALA A 4 -26.86 14.30 6.52
N LEU A 5 -26.60 15.61 6.47
CA LEU A 5 -25.47 16.17 5.74
C LEU A 5 -24.18 16.06 6.56
N ASP A 6 -24.26 16.33 7.87
CA ASP A 6 -23.15 16.21 8.81
C ASP A 6 -22.63 14.77 8.87
N THR A 7 -23.52 13.76 8.97
CA THR A 7 -23.10 12.35 8.94
C THR A 7 -22.39 12.00 7.63
N ALA A 8 -22.88 12.47 6.48
CA ALA A 8 -22.23 12.23 5.20
C ALA A 8 -20.87 12.95 5.11
N GLN A 9 -20.73 14.14 5.68
CA GLN A 9 -19.46 14.88 5.73
C GLN A 9 -18.44 14.21 6.64
N ASP A 10 -18.87 13.68 7.79
CA ASP A 10 -18.01 12.94 8.71
C ASP A 10 -17.52 11.63 8.07
N GLU A 11 -18.40 10.90 7.39
CA GLU A 11 -18.03 9.68 6.67
C GLU A 11 -16.98 9.94 5.58
N ILE A 12 -17.16 10.99 4.78
CA ILE A 12 -16.19 11.39 3.74
C ILE A 12 -14.86 11.77 4.38
N SER A 13 -14.88 12.52 5.49
CA SER A 13 -13.67 12.96 6.20
C SER A 13 -12.89 11.77 6.75
N SER A 14 -13.58 10.78 7.32
CA SER A 14 -12.97 9.54 7.80
C SER A 14 -12.33 8.75 6.64
N GLN A 15 -13.02 8.60 5.51
CA GLN A 15 -12.50 7.90 4.35
C GLN A 15 -11.24 8.57 3.79
N LEU A 16 -11.21 9.90 3.74
CA LEU A 16 -10.02 10.63 3.31
C LEU A 16 -8.84 10.39 4.26
N ALA A 17 -9.07 10.49 5.57
CA ALA A 17 -8.04 10.24 6.57
C ALA A 17 -7.48 8.80 6.48
N GLU A 18 -8.33 7.82 6.20
CA GLU A 18 -7.88 6.45 5.98
C GLU A 18 -6.99 6.31 4.74
N VAL A 19 -7.33 6.98 3.64
CA VAL A 19 -6.53 6.96 2.40
C VAL A 19 -5.16 7.60 2.64
N GLU A 20 -5.13 8.77 3.29
CA GLU A 20 -3.89 9.47 3.61
C GLU A 20 -2.98 8.63 4.52
N SER A 21 -3.56 8.02 5.56
CA SER A 21 -2.83 7.14 6.49
C SER A 21 -2.20 5.94 5.77
N ARG A 22 -2.94 5.32 4.84
CA ARG A 22 -2.42 4.20 4.02
C ARG A 22 -1.27 4.64 3.12
N GLU A 23 -1.39 5.82 2.50
CA GLU A 23 -0.32 6.35 1.65
C GLU A 23 0.96 6.61 2.45
N LEU A 24 0.83 7.18 3.66
CA LEU A 24 1.97 7.36 4.56
C LEU A 24 2.63 6.02 4.93
N ALA A 25 1.83 5.01 5.27
CA ALA A 25 2.36 3.67 5.58
C ALA A 25 3.13 3.06 4.40
N HIS A 26 2.66 3.26 3.17
CA HIS A 26 3.38 2.81 1.96
C HIS A 26 4.72 3.53 1.77
N ILE A 27 4.77 4.84 2.06
CA ILE A 27 6.01 5.62 2.00
C ILE A 27 6.99 5.14 3.08
N GLU A 28 6.52 4.92 4.31
CA GLU A 28 7.35 4.40 5.41
C GLU A 28 7.94 3.03 5.07
N ASN A 29 7.14 2.12 4.52
CA ASN A 29 7.61 0.82 4.06
C ASN A 29 8.70 0.98 2.99
N ALA A 30 8.49 1.84 1.99
CA ALA A 30 9.49 2.11 0.96
C ALA A 30 10.82 2.60 1.56
N LEU A 31 10.77 3.49 2.57
CA LEU A 31 11.95 3.95 3.30
C LEU A 31 12.65 2.82 4.08
N VAL A 32 11.89 1.91 4.69
CA VAL A 32 12.46 0.72 5.35
C VAL A 32 13.18 -0.16 4.33
N ARG A 33 12.59 -0.39 3.16
CA ARG A 33 13.21 -1.18 2.09
C ARG A 33 14.45 -0.50 1.49
N MET A 34 14.48 0.83 1.44
CA MET A 34 15.69 1.58 1.08
C MET A 34 16.81 1.32 2.09
N LYS A 35 16.52 1.35 3.39
CA LYS A 35 17.51 1.06 4.44
C LYS A 35 18.01 -0.39 4.39
N ALA A 36 17.14 -1.33 4.03
CA ALA A 36 17.49 -2.75 3.86
C ALA A 36 18.28 -3.03 2.56
N GLY A 37 18.34 -2.09 1.61
CA GLY A 37 18.97 -2.28 0.30
C GLY A 37 18.12 -3.07 -0.70
N GLU A 38 16.83 -3.27 -0.40
CA GLU A 38 15.87 -4.03 -1.21
C GLU A 38 14.98 -3.13 -2.07
N TYR A 39 15.18 -1.82 -1.99
CA TYR A 39 14.43 -0.85 -2.77
C TYR A 39 14.61 -1.06 -4.28
N GLY A 40 13.50 -1.00 -5.01
CA GLY A 40 13.48 -1.24 -6.45
C GLY A 40 13.62 -2.71 -6.84
N VAL A 41 13.42 -3.65 -5.91
CA VAL A 41 13.30 -5.09 -6.21
C VAL A 41 11.84 -5.52 -6.07
N CYS A 42 11.33 -6.28 -7.02
CA CYS A 42 9.97 -6.80 -6.96
C CYS A 42 9.85 -7.90 -5.89
N GLU A 43 8.86 -7.80 -5.01
CA GLU A 43 8.64 -8.80 -3.94
C GLU A 43 8.23 -10.19 -4.47
N VAL A 44 7.58 -10.25 -5.64
CA VAL A 44 7.07 -11.51 -6.21
C VAL A 44 8.10 -12.26 -7.05
N CYS A 45 8.78 -11.56 -7.97
CA CYS A 45 9.71 -12.19 -8.91
C CYS A 45 11.18 -11.89 -8.62
N SER A 46 11.47 -11.09 -7.59
CA SER A 46 12.83 -10.65 -7.21
C SER A 46 13.61 -9.95 -8.33
N LYS A 47 12.95 -9.54 -9.42
CA LYS A 47 13.53 -8.75 -10.51
C LYS A 47 13.54 -7.27 -10.16
N LYS A 48 14.43 -6.50 -10.80
CA LYS A 48 14.47 -5.03 -10.65
C LYS A 48 13.19 -4.39 -11.19
N ILE A 49 12.64 -3.45 -10.43
CA ILE A 49 11.52 -2.59 -10.83
C ILE A 49 12.08 -1.47 -11.74
N PRO A 50 11.44 -1.18 -12.88
CA PRO A 50 11.89 -0.12 -13.77
C PRO A 50 11.93 1.25 -13.07
N MET A 51 12.99 2.02 -13.27
CA MET A 51 13.13 3.36 -12.67
C MET A 51 11.95 4.28 -13.02
N ALA A 52 11.49 4.28 -14.28
CA ALA A 52 10.33 5.08 -14.69
C ALA A 52 9.06 4.81 -13.86
N ARG A 53 8.94 3.60 -13.28
CA ARG A 53 7.83 3.27 -12.37
C ARG A 53 8.08 3.79 -10.96
N LEU A 54 9.31 3.71 -10.45
CA LEU A 54 9.68 4.25 -9.15
C LEU A 54 9.65 5.79 -9.15
N ASP A 55 9.94 6.43 -10.29
CA ASP A 55 9.83 7.88 -10.46
C ASP A 55 8.36 8.34 -10.41
N ALA A 56 7.44 7.52 -10.92
CA ALA A 56 6.01 7.79 -10.88
C ALA A 56 5.36 7.39 -9.54
N LEU A 57 5.79 6.26 -8.97
CA LEU A 57 5.27 5.64 -7.76
C LEU A 57 6.45 5.11 -6.93
N PRO A 58 7.05 5.95 -6.06
CA PRO A 58 8.26 5.59 -5.32
C PRO A 58 8.03 4.48 -4.30
N TYR A 59 6.79 4.29 -3.84
CA TYR A 59 6.41 3.21 -2.93
C TYR A 59 6.02 1.91 -3.65
N ALA A 60 6.26 1.79 -4.95
CA ALA A 60 5.91 0.57 -5.69
C ALA A 60 6.77 -0.63 -5.27
N THR A 61 6.14 -1.67 -4.74
CA THR A 61 6.81 -2.90 -4.28
C THR A 61 6.89 -4.01 -5.33
N MET A 62 6.12 -3.88 -6.42
CA MET A 62 5.97 -4.88 -7.47
C MET A 62 6.31 -4.33 -8.86
N CYS A 63 6.78 -5.19 -9.76
CA CYS A 63 6.98 -4.87 -11.16
C CYS A 63 5.65 -4.89 -11.94
N ILE A 64 5.65 -4.26 -13.13
CA ILE A 64 4.45 -4.14 -13.99
C ILE A 64 3.93 -5.52 -14.42
N GLU A 65 4.83 -6.47 -14.67
CA GLU A 65 4.48 -7.82 -15.13
C GLU A 65 3.72 -8.57 -14.03
N CYS A 66 4.27 -8.64 -12.81
CA CYS A 66 3.60 -9.27 -11.67
C CYS A 66 2.31 -8.55 -11.28
N GLN A 67 2.28 -7.21 -11.33
CA GLN A 67 1.04 -6.48 -11.06
C GLN A 67 -0.05 -6.82 -12.08
N ARG A 68 0.28 -6.85 -13.37
CA ARG A 68 -0.66 -7.22 -14.43
C ARG A 68 -1.13 -8.66 -14.30
N GLU A 69 -0.28 -9.57 -13.86
CA GLU A 69 -0.67 -10.96 -13.61
C GLU A 69 -1.70 -11.05 -12.49
N ILE A 70 -1.50 -10.33 -11.39
CA ILE A 70 -2.48 -10.26 -10.29
C ILE A 70 -3.79 -9.64 -10.79
N GLU A 71 -3.74 -8.54 -11.54
CA GLU A 71 -4.95 -7.90 -12.08
C GLU A 71 -5.72 -8.84 -13.04
N ARG A 72 -5.00 -9.64 -13.84
CA ARG A 72 -5.61 -10.62 -14.76
C ARG A 72 -6.22 -11.82 -14.03
N HIS A 73 -5.55 -12.35 -13.00
CA HIS A 73 -6.04 -13.52 -12.25
C HIS A 73 -7.02 -13.13 -11.13
N GLY A 74 -6.99 -11.88 -10.68
CA GLY A 74 -7.85 -11.30 -9.65
C GLY A 74 -9.07 -10.54 -10.20
N GLY A 75 -9.35 -10.64 -11.50
CA GLY A 75 -10.50 -10.02 -12.18
C GLY A 75 -11.87 -10.56 -11.77
N MET A 76 -12.08 -10.87 -10.49
CA MET A 76 -13.38 -11.01 -9.82
C MET A 76 -13.27 -11.15 -8.28
N ALA A 77 -12.20 -10.65 -7.62
CA ALA A 77 -12.17 -10.56 -6.15
C ALA A 77 -12.56 -9.14 -5.72
N SER A 78 -13.87 -8.93 -5.58
CA SER A 78 -14.46 -7.76 -4.95
C SER A 78 -13.89 -7.55 -3.54
N SER A 79 -13.38 -6.35 -3.27
CA SER A 79 -13.52 -5.65 -1.99
C SER A 79 -13.27 -6.47 -0.71
N ARG A 80 -11.99 -6.61 -0.27
CA ARG A 80 -11.53 -6.43 1.13
C ARG A 80 -10.07 -6.80 1.45
N ASP A 81 -9.38 -7.70 0.75
CA ASP A 81 -8.34 -8.48 1.45
C ASP A 81 -6.88 -8.41 0.90
N ALA A 82 -6.26 -7.23 0.83
CA ALA A 82 -4.80 -7.15 0.60
C ALA A 82 -4.03 -6.32 1.65
N TYR A 83 -4.64 -6.07 2.82
CA TYR A 83 -4.01 -5.29 3.89
C TYR A 83 -4.42 -5.75 5.30
N GLU A 84 -4.46 -7.06 5.52
CA GLU A 84 -4.47 -7.65 6.87
C GLU A 84 -3.50 -8.84 6.88
N ASP A 85 -2.19 -8.59 6.82
CA ASP A 85 -1.18 -9.48 7.43
C ASP A 85 0.19 -8.78 7.58
N SER A 86 0.25 -7.74 8.42
CA SER A 86 1.50 -7.36 9.12
C SER A 86 1.18 -6.63 10.43
N SER A 87 0.11 -7.06 11.11
CA SER A 87 -0.18 -6.70 12.50
C SER A 87 -0.08 -7.91 13.44
N ALA A 88 0.45 -9.04 12.95
CA ALA A 88 0.94 -10.11 13.81
C ALA A 88 2.46 -9.93 13.99
N ASP A 89 2.82 -9.42 15.17
CA ASP A 89 4.02 -9.82 15.90
C ASP A 89 5.40 -9.47 15.33
N LEU A 90 5.77 -8.20 15.41
CA LEU A 90 7.12 -7.84 15.82
C LEU A 90 7.02 -6.91 17.03
N GLU A 91 6.87 -7.53 18.21
CA GLU A 91 7.25 -6.94 19.49
C GLU A 91 8.74 -6.58 19.41
N ILE A 92 9.04 -5.34 19.04
CA ILE A 92 10.38 -4.78 19.23
C ILE A 92 10.44 -4.35 20.70
N ASP A 93 10.90 -5.28 21.54
CA ASP A 93 11.46 -4.99 22.86
C ASP A 93 12.62 -4.02 22.65
N VAL A 94 12.41 -2.75 23.00
CA VAL A 94 13.48 -1.77 23.12
C VAL A 94 13.77 -1.63 24.60
N SER A 95 14.90 -2.22 25.00
CA SER A 95 15.46 -2.25 26.36
C SER A 95 15.61 -0.88 27.04
#